data_AF-A0A1W1BR94-F1
#
_entry.id   AF-A0A1W1BR94-F1
#
_cell.length_a   1.000
_cell.length_b   1.000
_cell.length_c   1.000
_cell.angle_alpha   90.00
_cell.angle_beta   90.00
_cell.angle_gamma   90.00
#
_symmetry.space_group_name_H-M   'P 1'
#
loop_
_entity.id
_entity.type
_entity.pdbx_description
1 polymer ?
#
loop_
_entity_poly.entity_id
_entity_poly.type
_entity_poly.pdbx_seq_one_letter_code
_entity_poly.pdbx_strand_id
1 'polypeptide(L)'
;MKDKNSKLEMIFWSTILVLALIYIGLQFAASSYIKKSDSNSTKQTTIVPPRISSVIKEFIVDDNSIKHHLEENSTTEYIDNGLHTSIEHINTTIDKRVEELFKPVYDKIDTFLDFHYSVIGEYTELGLAATGKIEESIKDRLFGSQFDKSLSKTTLHIESRFISELDAHKKLIENHITQDIDKELNINLLNTLKRDINSSISTQKNKIATMLGIGVSYKVIVATLSTKLAAKLSSKLAIKGAVKGGSKLGAAGIGAATGAICGPAAIVCSPLLAITAWFGTDAILVTGDEYLHRDEFKQEITQSIDQQKQSLKDEYKKIYRDALNKESSHIIKMYKDTHIKKKIRKRVREYVTDE
;
A
#
# COMPACT_ATOMS: atom_id res chain seq x y z
N MET A 1 -40.20 -42.31 10.42
CA MET A 1 -39.11 -41.81 9.54
C MET A 1 -37.75 -42.41 9.96
N LYS A 2 -37.59 -43.75 9.96
CA LYS A 2 -36.34 -44.40 10.40
C LYS A 2 -35.79 -45.41 9.39
N ASP A 3 -36.20 -45.29 8.12
CA ASP A 3 -35.95 -46.33 7.09
C ASP A 3 -35.32 -45.78 5.79
N LYS A 4 -35.08 -44.47 5.70
CA LYS A 4 -34.43 -43.84 4.51
C LYS A 4 -32.90 -43.76 4.62
N ASN A 5 -32.33 -43.74 5.83
CA ASN A 5 -30.88 -43.61 6.01
C ASN A 5 -30.13 -44.93 5.72
N SER A 6 -30.75 -46.09 5.95
CA SER A 6 -30.15 -47.41 5.68
C SER A 6 -29.92 -47.65 4.17
N LYS A 7 -30.85 -47.20 3.32
CA LYS A 7 -30.72 -47.38 1.87
C LYS A 7 -29.61 -46.52 1.26
N LEU A 8 -29.38 -45.32 1.80
CA LEU A 8 -28.31 -44.43 1.32
C LEU A 8 -26.91 -44.93 1.72
N GLU A 9 -26.76 -45.45 2.95
CA GLU A 9 -25.49 -46.09 3.36
C GLU A 9 -25.20 -47.36 2.54
N MET A 10 -26.20 -48.17 2.24
CA MET A 10 -26.00 -49.39 1.45
C MET A 10 -25.56 -49.08 0.01
N ILE A 11 -26.07 -48.00 -0.59
CA ILE A 11 -25.66 -47.52 -1.92
C ILE A 11 -24.25 -46.93 -1.88
N PHE A 12 -23.89 -46.21 -0.81
CA PHE A 12 -22.55 -45.64 -0.62
C PHE A 12 -21.48 -46.74 -0.49
N TRP A 13 -21.71 -47.77 0.31
CA TRP A 13 -20.75 -48.87 0.46
C TRP A 13 -20.69 -49.78 -0.78
N SER A 14 -21.80 -49.97 -1.49
CA SER A 14 -21.83 -50.73 -2.74
C SER A 14 -21.03 -50.05 -3.85
N THR A 15 -21.08 -48.73 -3.97
CA THR A 15 -20.28 -47.97 -4.94
C THR A 15 -18.78 -48.00 -4.64
N ILE A 16 -18.40 -47.90 -3.37
CA ILE A 16 -16.99 -48.07 -2.95
C ILE A 16 -16.46 -49.45 -3.30
N LEU A 17 -17.25 -50.51 -3.08
CA LEU A 17 -16.83 -51.89 -3.38
C LEU A 17 -16.69 -52.14 -4.88
N VAL A 18 -17.58 -51.59 -5.70
CA VAL A 18 -17.47 -51.67 -7.17
C VAL A 18 -16.23 -50.92 -7.68
N LEU A 19 -15.94 -49.73 -7.15
CA LEU A 19 -14.74 -48.97 -7.52
C LEU A 19 -13.45 -49.69 -7.10
N ALA A 20 -13.45 -50.36 -5.94
CA ALA A 20 -12.32 -51.17 -5.49
C ALA A 20 -12.06 -52.38 -6.40
N LEU A 21 -13.12 -53.06 -6.87
CA LEU A 21 -13.00 -54.17 -7.81
C LEU A 21 -12.53 -53.71 -9.19
N ILE A 22 -12.97 -52.55 -9.67
CA ILE A 22 -12.47 -51.94 -10.91
C ILE A 22 -10.98 -51.59 -10.79
N TYR A 23 -10.56 -51.03 -9.65
CA TYR A 23 -9.16 -50.71 -9.38
C TYR A 23 -8.27 -51.96 -9.38
N ILE A 24 -8.73 -53.05 -8.74
CA ILE A 24 -8.01 -54.34 -8.73
C ILE A 24 -7.96 -54.95 -10.15
N GLY A 25 -9.04 -54.85 -10.92
CA GLY A 25 -9.09 -55.29 -12.32
C GLY A 25 -8.12 -54.54 -13.23
N LEU A 26 -7.98 -53.22 -13.05
CA LEU A 26 -7.00 -52.39 -13.76
C LEU A 26 -5.55 -52.77 -13.44
N GLN A 27 -5.25 -53.10 -12.18
CA GLN A 27 -3.93 -53.58 -11.78
C GLN A 27 -3.61 -54.98 -12.36
N PHE A 28 -4.61 -55.86 -12.49
CA PHE A 28 -4.44 -57.18 -13.10
C PHE A 28 -4.34 -57.14 -14.63
N ALA A 29 -5.01 -56.18 -15.28
CA ALA A 29 -4.86 -55.91 -16.71
C ALA A 29 -3.47 -55.32 -17.03
N ALA A 30 -2.91 -54.47 -16.15
CA ALA A 30 -1.56 -53.92 -16.34
C ALA A 30 -0.45 -54.97 -16.19
N SER A 31 -0.65 -56.02 -15.38
CA SER A 31 0.35 -57.09 -15.20
C SER A 31 0.29 -58.21 -16.26
N SER A 32 -0.80 -58.27 -17.04
CA SER A 32 -1.00 -59.30 -18.07
C SER A 32 -0.61 -58.86 -19.50
N TYR A 33 -0.21 -57.60 -19.69
CA TYR A 33 0.25 -57.08 -21.00
C TYR A 33 1.75 -57.25 -21.31
N ILE A 34 2.47 -58.12 -20.58
CA ILE A 34 3.86 -58.45 -20.92
C ILE A 34 4.03 -59.96 -21.12
N LYS A 35 3.82 -60.41 -22.36
CA LYS A 35 4.41 -61.60 -22.99
C LYS A 35 4.10 -61.53 -24.49
N LYS A 36 4.95 -61.86 -25.45
CA LYS A 36 6.23 -62.56 -25.53
C LYS A 36 6.79 -62.28 -26.94
N SER A 37 8.09 -62.14 -27.11
CA SER A 37 8.72 -62.35 -28.43
C SER A 37 9.72 -63.51 -28.27
N ASP A 38 9.32 -64.67 -28.77
CA ASP A 38 10.14 -65.87 -29.05
C ASP A 38 10.25 -65.94 -30.59
N SER A 39 11.29 -66.39 -31.28
CA SER A 39 12.27 -67.48 -31.10
C SER A 39 13.26 -67.41 -32.30
N ASN A 40 14.53 -67.85 -32.29
CA ASN A 40 15.03 -69.25 -32.25
C ASN A 40 16.59 -69.30 -32.23
N SER A 41 17.14 -70.29 -31.49
CA SER A 41 18.31 -71.20 -31.69
C SER A 41 19.54 -70.78 -32.55
N THR A 42 20.83 -71.08 -32.29
CA THR A 42 21.50 -72.15 -31.50
C THR A 42 23.00 -71.80 -31.26
N LYS A 43 23.58 -72.46 -30.24
CA LYS A 43 24.99 -72.88 -30.03
C LYS A 43 25.92 -72.00 -29.17
N GLN A 44 26.41 -72.66 -28.12
CA GLN A 44 27.52 -72.29 -27.25
C GLN A 44 28.75 -71.86 -28.06
N THR A 45 29.35 -70.74 -27.68
CA THR A 45 30.78 -70.49 -27.90
C THR A 45 31.39 -69.92 -26.62
N THR A 46 32.54 -70.45 -26.29
CA THR A 46 33.39 -70.15 -25.14
C THR A 46 33.85 -68.68 -25.09
N ILE A 47 33.74 -68.11 -23.89
CA ILE A 47 34.53 -67.04 -23.24
C ILE A 47 35.39 -66.13 -24.13
N VAL A 48 34.99 -64.85 -24.20
CA VAL A 48 35.86 -63.70 -23.91
C VAL A 48 34.98 -62.68 -23.16
N PRO A 49 35.36 -62.15 -21.97
CA PRO A 49 34.58 -61.10 -21.34
C PRO A 49 34.53 -59.90 -22.29
N PRO A 50 33.34 -59.40 -22.70
CA PRO A 50 33.30 -58.17 -23.46
C PRO A 50 33.89 -57.09 -22.56
N ARG A 51 34.92 -56.41 -23.06
CA ARG A 51 35.41 -55.18 -22.46
C ARG A 51 34.19 -54.27 -22.39
N ILE A 52 33.63 -54.09 -21.18
CA ILE A 52 32.47 -53.25 -20.95
C ILE A 52 32.90 -51.84 -21.35
N SER A 53 32.65 -51.48 -22.62
CA SER A 53 32.70 -50.10 -23.04
C SER A 53 31.66 -49.42 -22.16
N SER A 54 32.11 -48.49 -21.34
CA SER A 54 31.24 -47.72 -20.46
C SER A 54 30.18 -47.02 -21.30
N VAL A 55 29.01 -47.64 -21.47
CA VAL A 55 27.87 -46.99 -22.10
C VAL A 55 27.47 -45.87 -21.16
N ILE A 56 27.71 -44.64 -21.59
CA ILE A 56 27.24 -43.44 -20.91
C ILE A 56 25.82 -43.19 -21.41
N LYS A 57 24.84 -43.21 -20.51
CA LYS A 57 23.46 -42.82 -20.83
C LYS A 57 23.15 -41.47 -20.20
N GLU A 58 22.24 -40.75 -20.84
CA GLU A 58 21.69 -39.49 -20.35
C GLU A 58 20.46 -39.76 -19.50
N PHE A 59 20.43 -39.20 -18.29
CA PHE A 59 19.33 -39.32 -17.33
C PHE A 59 18.82 -37.93 -16.97
N ILE A 60 17.51 -37.83 -16.75
CA ILE A 60 16.86 -36.62 -16.22
C ILE A 60 16.63 -36.86 -14.73
N VAL A 61 17.19 -36.00 -13.88
CA VAL A 61 17.07 -36.08 -12.42
C VAL A 61 16.60 -34.75 -11.85
N ASP A 62 16.03 -34.80 -10.64
CA ASP A 62 15.73 -33.59 -9.87
C ASP A 62 17.03 -32.86 -9.50
N ASP A 63 16.95 -31.54 -9.56
CA ASP A 63 18.05 -30.62 -9.31
C ASP A 63 17.70 -29.67 -8.17
N ASN A 64 18.50 -29.73 -7.11
CA ASN A 64 18.38 -28.87 -5.94
C ASN A 64 19.23 -27.60 -6.07
N SER A 65 19.72 -27.28 -7.27
CA SER A 65 20.58 -26.11 -7.55
C SER A 65 19.94 -24.79 -7.13
N ILE A 66 18.66 -24.55 -7.42
CA ILE A 66 17.94 -23.35 -6.95
C ILE A 66 17.98 -23.25 -5.42
N LYS A 67 17.67 -24.34 -4.73
CA LYS A 67 17.64 -24.35 -3.27
C LYS A 67 19.03 -24.05 -2.69
N HIS A 68 20.07 -24.64 -3.26
CA HIS A 68 21.44 -24.40 -2.84
C HIS A 68 21.89 -22.95 -3.13
N HIS A 69 21.58 -22.41 -4.31
CA HIS A 69 21.88 -21.01 -4.64
C HIS A 69 21.17 -20.03 -3.71
N LEU A 70 19.91 -20.30 -3.35
CA LEU A 70 19.15 -19.49 -2.39
C LEU A 70 19.65 -19.61 -0.94
N GLU A 71 20.38 -20.68 -0.60
CA GLU A 71 21.01 -20.88 0.71
C GLU A 71 22.44 -20.31 0.75
N GLU A 72 22.97 -19.85 -0.39
CA GLU A 72 24.25 -19.16 -0.46
C GLU A 72 24.13 -17.73 0.07
N ASN A 73 25.04 -17.34 0.96
CA ASN A 73 25.06 -16.02 1.57
C ASN A 73 25.18 -14.89 0.52
N SER A 74 26.00 -15.10 -0.52
CA SER A 74 26.22 -14.13 -1.61
C SER A 74 24.92 -13.83 -2.38
N THR A 75 24.12 -14.86 -2.65
CA THR A 75 22.81 -14.74 -3.30
C THR A 75 21.80 -14.05 -2.40
N THR A 76 21.75 -14.40 -1.12
CA THR A 76 20.85 -13.76 -0.15
C THR A 76 21.15 -12.27 -0.05
N GLU A 77 22.43 -11.90 0.08
CA GLU A 77 22.89 -10.50 0.11
C GLU A 77 22.56 -9.75 -1.19
N TYR A 78 22.75 -10.39 -2.35
CA TYR A 78 22.40 -9.80 -3.64
C TYR A 78 20.89 -9.50 -3.75
N ILE A 79 20.04 -10.43 -3.33
CA ILE A 79 18.58 -10.27 -3.33
C ILE A 79 18.16 -9.18 -2.33
N ASP A 80 18.73 -9.18 -1.13
CA ASP A 80 18.41 -8.18 -0.09
C ASP A 80 18.81 -6.77 -0.52
N ASN A 81 19.96 -6.61 -1.18
CA ASN A 81 20.39 -5.32 -1.74
C ASN A 81 19.47 -4.84 -2.87
N GLY A 82 19.01 -5.75 -3.74
CA GLY A 82 18.01 -5.45 -4.78
C GLY A 82 16.66 -5.00 -4.18
N LEU A 83 16.23 -5.66 -3.12
CA LEU A 83 15.02 -5.30 -2.37
C LEU A 83 15.18 -3.94 -1.69
N HIS A 84 16.33 -3.69 -1.05
CA HIS A 84 16.62 -2.41 -0.41
C HIS A 84 16.57 -1.26 -1.42
N THR A 85 17.18 -1.44 -2.59
CA THR A 85 17.15 -0.47 -3.70
C THR A 85 15.71 -0.19 -4.15
N SER A 86 14.89 -1.23 -4.29
CA SER A 86 13.47 -1.11 -4.64
C SER A 86 12.69 -0.30 -3.58
N ILE A 87 12.98 -0.53 -2.29
CA ILE A 87 12.40 0.20 -1.17
C ILE A 87 12.83 1.69 -1.18
N GLU A 88 14.10 1.99 -1.44
CA GLU A 88 14.58 3.37 -1.53
C GLU A 88 13.94 4.14 -2.69
N HIS A 89 13.80 3.50 -3.85
CA HIS A 89 13.14 4.08 -5.02
C HIS A 89 11.68 4.43 -4.77
N ILE A 90 10.93 3.54 -4.12
CA ILE A 90 9.52 3.83 -3.78
C ILE A 90 9.43 4.92 -2.72
N ASN A 91 10.30 4.91 -1.70
CA ASN A 91 10.34 5.95 -0.66
C ASN A 91 10.61 7.33 -1.25
N THR A 92 11.59 7.43 -2.16
CA THR A 92 11.94 8.67 -2.87
C THR A 92 10.76 9.17 -3.70
N THR A 93 10.03 8.25 -4.35
CA THR A 93 8.83 8.59 -5.13
C THR A 93 7.70 9.10 -4.24
N ILE A 94 7.47 8.44 -3.10
CA ILE A 94 6.48 8.87 -2.10
C ILE A 94 6.84 10.29 -1.61
N ASP A 95 8.08 10.52 -1.20
CA ASP A 95 8.52 11.82 -0.69
C ASP A 95 8.28 12.94 -1.70
N LYS A 96 8.70 12.73 -2.94
CA LYS A 96 8.52 13.70 -4.02
C LYS A 96 7.04 13.97 -4.31
N ARG A 97 6.23 12.92 -4.48
CA ARG A 97 4.84 13.07 -4.91
C ARG A 97 3.94 13.62 -3.81
N VAL A 98 4.18 13.24 -2.55
CA VAL A 98 3.48 13.82 -1.42
C VAL A 98 3.90 15.29 -1.22
N GLU A 99 5.16 15.64 -1.44
CA GLU A 99 5.57 17.06 -1.40
C GLU A 99 4.84 17.88 -2.47
N GLU A 100 4.79 17.38 -3.71
CA GLU A 100 4.06 18.01 -4.81
C GLU A 100 2.55 18.15 -4.53
N LEU A 101 1.94 17.16 -3.86
CA LEU A 101 0.52 17.18 -3.49
C LEU A 101 0.18 18.32 -2.53
N PHE A 102 1.06 18.64 -1.58
CA PHE A 102 0.79 19.64 -0.54
C PHE A 102 1.19 21.05 -0.93
N LYS A 103 1.99 21.27 -1.98
CA LYS A 103 2.36 22.63 -2.46
C LYS A 103 1.15 23.57 -2.60
N PRO A 104 0.05 23.19 -3.27
CA PRO A 104 -1.11 24.08 -3.40
C PRO A 104 -1.82 24.37 -2.08
N VAL A 105 -1.62 23.55 -1.05
CA VAL A 105 -2.17 23.79 0.30
C VAL A 105 -1.36 24.87 1.01
N TYR A 106 -0.03 24.84 0.90
CA TYR A 106 0.84 25.90 1.44
C TYR A 106 0.58 27.24 0.77
N ASP A 107 0.39 27.25 -0.55
CA ASP A 107 0.10 28.47 -1.33
C ASP A 107 -1.23 29.13 -0.93
N LYS A 108 -2.14 28.37 -0.30
CA LYS A 108 -3.44 28.86 0.18
C LYS A 108 -3.42 29.37 1.62
N ILE A 109 -2.34 29.18 2.37
CA ILE A 109 -2.27 29.59 3.78
C ILE A 109 -2.46 31.09 3.91
N ASP A 110 -1.74 31.90 3.11
CA ASP A 110 -1.88 33.36 3.19
C ASP A 110 -3.29 33.82 2.81
N THR A 111 -3.88 33.30 1.72
CA THR A 111 -5.27 33.60 1.35
C THR A 111 -6.28 33.19 2.44
N PHE A 112 -6.03 32.08 3.14
CA PHE A 112 -6.84 31.66 4.28
C PHE A 112 -6.71 32.64 5.45
N LEU A 113 -5.49 33.09 5.77
CA LEU A 113 -5.24 34.07 6.82
C LEU A 113 -5.84 35.44 6.48
N ASP A 114 -5.74 35.89 5.24
CA ASP A 114 -6.33 37.17 4.80
C ASP A 114 -7.86 37.15 4.95
N PHE A 115 -8.49 35.99 4.74
CA PHE A 115 -9.90 35.81 5.06
C PHE A 115 -10.14 35.86 6.58
N HIS A 116 -9.40 35.08 7.36
CA HIS A 116 -9.54 35.02 8.82
C HIS A 116 -9.38 36.40 9.48
N TYR A 117 -8.40 37.18 9.04
CA TYR A 117 -8.12 38.55 9.48
C TYR A 117 -8.88 39.61 8.67
N SER A 118 -10.03 39.27 8.12
CA SER A 118 -10.96 40.25 7.54
C SER A 118 -12.21 40.38 8.41
N VAL A 119 -12.81 41.57 8.40
CA VAL A 119 -14.09 41.81 9.09
C VAL A 119 -15.16 40.82 8.61
N ILE A 120 -15.26 40.61 7.30
CA ILE A 120 -16.22 39.66 6.72
C ILE A 120 -15.92 38.23 7.17
N GLY A 121 -14.64 37.85 7.23
CA GLY A 121 -14.23 36.52 7.68
C GLY A 121 -14.56 36.26 9.13
N GLU A 122 -14.30 37.22 10.03
CA GLU A 122 -14.61 37.06 11.45
C GLU A 122 -16.12 36.79 11.68
N TYR A 123 -17.00 37.58 11.05
CA TYR A 123 -18.46 37.35 11.13
C TYR A 123 -18.87 36.03 10.49
N THR A 124 -18.24 35.66 9.37
CA THR A 124 -18.52 34.39 8.69
C THR A 124 -18.12 33.20 9.57
N GLU A 125 -16.93 33.23 10.18
CA GLU A 125 -16.43 32.18 11.05
C GLU A 125 -17.27 32.05 12.32
N LEU A 126 -17.75 33.16 12.91
CA LEU A 126 -18.71 33.14 14.02
C LEU A 126 -20.01 32.43 13.63
N GLY A 127 -20.57 32.74 12.46
CA GLY A 127 -21.77 32.08 11.94
C GLY A 127 -21.54 30.60 11.64
N LEU A 128 -20.39 30.26 11.06
CA LEU A 128 -19.97 28.88 10.83
C LEU A 128 -19.74 28.12 12.15
N ALA A 129 -19.21 28.79 13.19
CA ALA A 129 -19.04 28.20 14.52
C ALA A 129 -20.39 27.81 15.11
N ALA A 130 -21.34 28.76 15.07
CA ALA A 130 -22.70 28.58 15.60
C ALA A 130 -23.47 27.46 14.88
N THR A 131 -23.16 27.23 13.59
CA THR A 131 -23.79 26.18 12.78
C THR A 131 -23.00 24.88 12.70
N GLY A 132 -21.83 24.79 13.34
CA GLY A 132 -20.96 23.61 13.30
C GLY A 132 -20.26 23.36 11.96
N LYS A 133 -20.12 24.38 11.11
CA LYS A 133 -19.59 24.28 9.73
C LYS A 133 -18.18 24.85 9.54
N ILE A 134 -17.46 25.17 10.62
CA ILE A 134 -16.08 25.68 10.53
C ILE A 134 -15.18 24.67 9.81
N GLU A 135 -15.26 23.38 10.16
CA GLU A 135 -14.39 22.36 9.59
C GLU A 135 -14.52 22.28 8.05
N GLU A 136 -15.76 22.32 7.55
CA GLU A 136 -16.05 22.32 6.12
C GLU A 136 -15.46 23.55 5.42
N SER A 137 -15.59 24.74 6.03
CA SER A 137 -15.02 25.96 5.46
C SER A 137 -13.49 25.95 5.44
N ILE A 138 -12.83 25.43 6.48
CA ILE A 138 -11.37 25.27 6.51
C ILE A 138 -10.93 24.33 5.39
N LYS A 139 -11.63 23.18 5.26
CA LYS A 139 -11.35 22.20 4.21
C LYS A 139 -11.41 22.85 2.82
N ASP A 140 -12.47 23.60 2.54
CA ASP A 140 -12.66 24.23 1.23
C ASP A 140 -11.63 25.31 0.93
N ARG A 141 -11.27 26.11 1.93
CA ARG A 141 -10.31 27.22 1.78
C ARG A 141 -8.87 26.74 1.67
N LEU A 142 -8.44 25.76 2.48
CA LEU A 142 -7.06 25.27 2.49
C LEU A 142 -6.80 24.17 1.45
N PHE A 143 -7.67 23.18 1.34
CA PHE A 143 -7.45 22.06 0.42
C PHE A 143 -8.17 22.30 -0.91
N GLY A 144 -9.42 22.75 -0.84
CA GLY A 144 -10.29 22.93 -2.00
C GLY A 144 -10.71 21.62 -2.65
N SER A 145 -11.60 21.72 -3.64
CA SER A 145 -12.28 20.57 -4.26
C SER A 145 -11.38 19.64 -5.08
N GLN A 146 -10.20 20.10 -5.51
CA GLN A 146 -9.30 19.33 -6.36
C GLN A 146 -8.28 18.47 -5.60
N PHE A 147 -8.17 18.66 -4.27
CA PHE A 147 -7.19 17.93 -3.47
C PHE A 147 -7.42 16.42 -3.56
N ASP A 148 -8.68 15.98 -3.47
CA ASP A 148 -9.09 14.57 -3.55
C ASP A 148 -8.59 13.92 -4.85
N LYS A 149 -8.86 14.58 -5.98
CA LYS A 149 -8.44 14.11 -7.31
C LYS A 149 -6.92 14.08 -7.43
N SER A 150 -6.24 15.06 -6.85
CA SER A 150 -4.78 15.15 -6.84
C SER A 150 -4.13 14.07 -5.97
N LEU A 151 -4.72 13.75 -4.82
CA LEU A 151 -4.28 12.62 -4.01
C LEU A 151 -4.49 11.32 -4.77
N SER A 152 -5.68 11.06 -5.33
CA SER A 152 -5.92 9.82 -6.09
C SER A 152 -4.92 9.65 -7.24
N LYS A 153 -4.61 10.73 -7.96
CA LYS A 153 -3.58 10.71 -9.01
C LYS A 153 -2.19 10.42 -8.45
N THR A 154 -1.85 11.00 -7.29
CA THR A 154 -0.60 10.74 -6.57
C THR A 154 -0.50 9.27 -6.15
N THR A 155 -1.56 8.71 -5.57
CA THR A 155 -1.65 7.30 -5.19
C THR A 155 -1.42 6.38 -6.38
N LEU A 156 -2.11 6.61 -7.51
CA LEU A 156 -1.95 5.82 -8.72
C LEU A 156 -0.52 5.88 -9.27
N HIS A 157 0.14 7.03 -9.17
CA HIS A 157 1.53 7.18 -9.59
C HIS A 157 2.49 6.37 -8.71
N ILE A 158 2.28 6.42 -7.38
CA ILE A 158 3.08 5.64 -6.43
C ILE A 158 2.83 4.15 -6.64
N GLU A 159 1.58 3.73 -6.83
CA GLU A 159 1.21 2.35 -7.14
C GLU A 159 1.87 1.85 -8.43
N SER A 160 1.87 2.67 -9.48
CA SER A 160 2.56 2.33 -10.74
C SER A 160 4.07 2.16 -10.53
N ARG A 161 4.70 3.01 -9.70
CA ARG A 161 6.12 2.87 -9.36
C ARG A 161 6.36 1.58 -8.58
N PHE A 162 5.53 1.28 -7.59
CA PHE A 162 5.62 0.05 -6.81
C PHE A 162 5.55 -1.20 -7.68
N ILE A 163 4.61 -1.26 -8.63
CA ILE A 163 4.51 -2.40 -9.57
C ILE A 163 5.77 -2.52 -10.41
N SER A 164 6.33 -1.39 -10.87
CA SER A 164 7.59 -1.37 -11.62
C SER A 164 8.77 -1.90 -10.80
N GLU A 165 8.90 -1.49 -9.53
CA GLU A 165 9.97 -1.97 -8.65
C GLU A 165 9.82 -3.45 -8.33
N LEU A 166 8.58 -3.93 -8.12
CA LEU A 166 8.33 -5.37 -7.93
C LEU A 166 8.72 -6.20 -9.16
N ASP A 167 8.40 -5.73 -10.37
CA ASP A 167 8.78 -6.44 -11.60
C ASP A 167 10.31 -6.45 -11.80
N ALA A 168 10.98 -5.34 -11.47
CA ALA A 168 12.44 -5.25 -11.49
C ALA A 168 13.08 -6.22 -10.48
N HIS A 169 12.60 -6.23 -9.24
CA HIS A 169 13.09 -7.12 -8.18
C HIS A 169 12.85 -8.59 -8.52
N LYS A 170 11.66 -8.92 -9.03
CA LYS A 170 11.35 -10.26 -9.53
C LYS A 170 12.34 -10.70 -10.62
N LYS A 171 12.61 -9.84 -11.61
CA LYS A 171 13.56 -10.15 -12.69
C LYS A 171 14.98 -10.32 -12.17
N LEU A 172 15.38 -9.53 -11.18
CA LEU A 172 16.67 -9.67 -10.50
C LEU A 172 16.79 -11.05 -9.86
N ILE A 173 15.80 -11.47 -9.08
CA ILE A 173 15.76 -12.80 -8.46
C ILE A 173 15.79 -13.89 -9.56
N GLU A 174 14.89 -13.81 -10.54
CA GLU A 174 14.76 -14.79 -11.63
C GLU A 174 16.09 -14.96 -12.39
N ASN A 175 16.74 -13.87 -12.78
CA ASN A 175 17.98 -13.91 -13.53
C ASN A 175 19.13 -14.53 -12.72
N HIS A 176 19.24 -14.18 -11.44
CA HIS A 176 20.33 -14.65 -10.58
C HIS A 176 20.21 -16.14 -10.27
N ILE A 177 19.04 -16.61 -9.84
CA ILE A 177 18.86 -18.00 -9.40
C ILE A 177 18.73 -19.00 -10.55
N THR A 178 18.39 -18.54 -11.76
CA THR A 178 18.23 -19.41 -12.94
C THR A 178 19.42 -19.37 -13.90
N GLN A 179 20.53 -18.72 -13.54
CA GLN A 179 21.66 -18.55 -14.47
C GLN A 179 22.23 -19.90 -14.95
N ASP A 180 22.29 -20.90 -14.06
CA ASP A 180 22.91 -22.21 -14.32
C ASP A 180 21.88 -23.31 -14.63
N ILE A 181 20.64 -22.94 -14.92
CA ILE A 181 19.55 -23.86 -15.18
C ILE A 181 19.33 -24.02 -16.68
N ASP A 182 19.15 -25.27 -17.14
CA ASP A 182 18.65 -25.56 -18.49
C ASP A 182 17.19 -25.09 -18.61
N LYS A 183 17.00 -23.86 -19.13
CA LYS A 183 15.69 -23.22 -19.27
C LYS A 183 14.79 -23.95 -20.26
N GLU A 184 15.35 -24.60 -21.28
CA GLU A 184 14.57 -25.34 -22.28
C GLU A 184 13.97 -26.59 -21.64
N LEU A 185 14.78 -27.32 -20.86
CA LEU A 185 14.32 -28.48 -20.10
C LEU A 185 13.24 -28.15 -19.07
N ASN A 186 13.26 -26.93 -18.52
CA ASN A 186 12.40 -26.49 -17.41
C ASN A 186 11.33 -25.47 -17.81
N ILE A 187 11.12 -25.22 -19.10
CA ILE A 187 10.32 -24.09 -19.59
C ILE A 187 8.88 -24.07 -19.04
N ASN A 188 8.22 -25.22 -18.97
CA ASN A 188 6.83 -25.32 -18.49
C ASN A 188 6.72 -25.01 -16.99
N LEU A 189 7.71 -25.45 -16.21
CA LEU A 189 7.78 -25.22 -14.77
C LEU A 189 8.06 -23.74 -14.48
N LEU A 190 9.07 -23.16 -15.15
CA LEU A 190 9.42 -21.75 -15.01
C LEU A 190 8.28 -20.82 -15.45
N ASN A 191 7.57 -21.16 -16.53
CA ASN A 191 6.41 -20.39 -16.98
C ASN A 191 5.24 -20.45 -15.98
N THR A 192 5.01 -21.62 -15.37
CA THR A 192 3.99 -21.79 -14.32
C THR A 192 4.34 -20.95 -13.10
N LEU A 193 5.57 -21.04 -12.63
CA LEU A 193 6.08 -20.25 -11.52
C LEU A 193 5.97 -18.73 -11.79
N LYS A 194 6.34 -18.29 -12.99
CA LYS A 194 6.20 -16.89 -13.41
C LYS A 194 4.75 -16.40 -13.38
N ARG A 195 3.80 -17.26 -13.80
CA ARG A 195 2.36 -16.97 -13.77
C ARG A 195 1.86 -16.88 -12.32
N ASP A 196 2.28 -17.80 -11.46
CA ASP A 196 1.85 -17.82 -10.05
C ASP A 196 2.43 -16.62 -9.27
N ILE A 197 3.69 -16.24 -9.53
CA ILE A 197 4.30 -14.99 -9.03
C ILE A 197 3.47 -13.77 -9.49
N ASN A 198 3.15 -13.68 -10.78
CA ASN A 198 2.36 -12.55 -11.30
C ASN A 198 0.96 -12.47 -10.66
N SER A 199 0.35 -13.62 -10.37
CA SER A 199 -0.93 -13.71 -9.68
C SER A 199 -0.83 -13.20 -8.24
N SER A 200 0.25 -13.56 -7.53
CA SER A 200 0.54 -13.05 -6.19
C SER A 200 0.75 -11.53 -6.17
N ILE A 201 1.55 -10.99 -7.10
CA ILE A 201 1.76 -9.54 -7.26
C ILE A 201 0.42 -8.81 -7.48
N SER A 202 -0.43 -9.34 -8.37
CA SER A 202 -1.78 -8.78 -8.60
C SER A 202 -2.64 -8.81 -7.34
N THR A 203 -2.56 -9.88 -6.55
CA THR A 203 -3.26 -9.99 -5.27
C THR A 203 -2.76 -8.96 -4.26
N GLN A 204 -1.45 -8.72 -4.19
CA GLN A 204 -0.89 -7.69 -3.30
C GLN A 204 -1.29 -6.29 -3.72
N LYS A 205 -1.29 -6.00 -5.02
CA LYS A 205 -1.81 -4.73 -5.56
C LYS A 205 -3.22 -4.46 -5.03
N ASN A 206 -4.12 -5.45 -5.09
CA ASN A 206 -5.48 -5.32 -4.56
C ASN A 206 -5.52 -5.13 -3.04
N LYS A 207 -4.63 -5.78 -2.28
CA LYS A 207 -4.52 -5.60 -0.83
C LYS A 207 -4.04 -4.19 -0.48
N ILE A 208 -3.04 -3.68 -1.19
CA ILE A 208 -2.54 -2.31 -1.03
C ILE A 208 -3.64 -1.32 -1.37
N ALA A 209 -4.34 -1.49 -2.50
CA ALA A 209 -5.46 -0.62 -2.87
C ALA A 209 -6.54 -0.59 -1.77
N THR A 210 -6.85 -1.74 -1.17
CA THR A 210 -7.75 -1.84 -0.02
C THR A 210 -7.19 -1.12 1.22
N MET A 211 -5.91 -1.34 1.57
CA MET A 211 -5.26 -0.70 2.71
C MET A 211 -5.20 0.82 2.56
N LEU A 212 -4.90 1.32 1.37
CA LEU A 212 -4.90 2.75 1.07
C LEU A 212 -6.32 3.33 1.06
N GLY A 213 -7.31 2.56 0.61
CA GLY A 213 -8.71 2.95 0.64
C GLY A 213 -9.29 3.08 2.06
N ILE A 214 -8.81 2.26 3.01
CA ILE A 214 -9.31 2.23 4.40
C ILE A 214 -8.42 3.06 5.35
N GLY A 215 -7.10 2.93 5.27
CA GLY A 215 -6.13 3.56 6.18
C GLY A 215 -5.68 4.94 5.72
N VAL A 216 -5.35 5.08 4.43
CA VAL A 216 -4.76 6.32 3.88
C VAL A 216 -5.75 7.11 3.03
N SER A 217 -6.95 7.35 3.57
CA SER A 217 -7.93 8.16 2.86
C SER A 217 -7.64 9.66 3.08
N TYR A 218 -7.70 10.46 2.01
CA TYR A 218 -7.61 11.92 2.11
C TYR A 218 -8.60 12.46 3.16
N LYS A 219 -9.76 11.81 3.32
CA LYS A 219 -10.79 12.22 4.27
C LYS A 219 -10.25 12.24 5.69
N VAL A 220 -9.46 11.25 6.08
CA VAL A 220 -8.86 11.19 7.42
C VAL A 220 -7.86 12.32 7.61
N ILE A 221 -6.97 12.55 6.63
CA ILE A 221 -5.91 13.57 6.72
C ILE A 221 -6.50 14.98 6.74
N VAL A 222 -7.40 15.25 5.80
CA VAL A 222 -8.08 16.55 5.65
C VAL A 222 -8.99 16.80 6.85
N ALA A 223 -9.76 15.82 7.32
CA ALA A 223 -10.60 15.98 8.51
C ALA A 223 -9.73 16.21 9.74
N THR A 224 -8.69 15.42 9.97
CA THR A 224 -7.81 15.58 11.14
C THR A 224 -7.19 16.98 11.18
N LEU A 225 -6.71 17.50 10.04
CA LEU A 225 -6.20 18.88 9.99
C LEU A 225 -7.32 19.89 10.24
N SER A 226 -8.44 19.75 9.53
CA SER A 226 -9.54 20.71 9.56
C SER A 226 -10.19 20.76 10.95
N THR A 227 -10.37 19.63 11.63
CA THR A 227 -10.87 19.56 13.02
C THR A 227 -9.90 20.22 13.99
N LYS A 228 -8.57 19.98 13.86
CA LYS A 228 -7.56 20.65 14.71
C LYS A 228 -7.60 22.16 14.55
N LEU A 229 -7.65 22.64 13.30
CA LEU A 229 -7.73 24.07 13.01
C LEU A 229 -9.08 24.65 13.43
N ALA A 230 -10.17 23.92 13.25
CA ALA A 230 -11.50 24.33 13.68
C ALA A 230 -11.55 24.53 15.19
N ALA A 231 -11.00 23.60 15.98
CA ALA A 231 -10.91 23.73 17.43
C ALA A 231 -10.12 24.99 17.85
N LYS A 232 -9.03 25.31 17.15
CA LYS A 232 -8.24 26.53 17.40
C LYS A 232 -8.98 27.82 17.02
N LEU A 233 -9.69 27.82 15.89
CA LEU A 233 -10.52 28.96 15.50
C LEU A 233 -11.67 29.16 16.49
N SER A 234 -12.38 28.09 16.86
CA SER A 234 -13.46 28.16 17.83
C SER A 234 -13.00 28.69 19.18
N SER A 235 -11.80 28.33 19.66
CA SER A 235 -11.27 28.88 20.92
C SER A 235 -10.92 30.37 20.79
N LYS A 236 -10.28 30.81 19.70
CA LYS A 236 -10.01 32.24 19.44
C LYS A 236 -11.31 33.06 19.34
N LEU A 237 -12.33 32.52 18.68
CA LEU A 237 -13.64 33.17 18.54
C LEU A 237 -14.40 33.25 19.86
N ALA A 238 -14.31 32.24 20.72
CA ALA A 238 -14.93 32.27 22.05
C ALA A 238 -14.36 33.41 22.92
N ILE A 239 -13.04 33.66 22.84
CA ILE A 239 -12.38 34.76 23.54
C ILE A 239 -12.85 36.11 22.97
N LYS A 240 -12.83 36.28 21.64
CA LYS A 240 -13.30 37.52 20.99
C LYS A 240 -14.79 37.80 21.26
N GLY A 241 -15.62 36.76 21.28
CA GLY A 241 -17.04 36.85 21.62
C GLY A 241 -17.29 37.30 23.06
N ALA A 242 -16.47 36.87 24.03
CA ALA A 242 -16.56 37.34 25.41
C ALA A 242 -16.19 38.84 25.54
N VAL A 243 -15.24 39.31 24.74
CA VAL A 243 -14.80 40.73 24.69
C VAL A 243 -15.84 41.61 23.99
N LYS A 244 -16.35 41.19 22.82
CA LYS A 244 -17.36 41.94 22.05
C LYS A 244 -18.77 41.87 22.68
N GLY A 245 -19.08 40.80 23.42
CA GLY A 245 -20.37 40.56 24.07
C GLY A 245 -20.61 41.27 25.42
N GLY A 246 -19.73 42.20 25.82
CA GLY A 246 -19.97 43.07 26.98
C GLY A 246 -19.76 42.41 28.35
N SER A 247 -19.00 41.31 28.44
CA SER A 247 -18.55 40.83 29.74
C SER A 247 -17.57 41.85 30.34
N LYS A 248 -17.76 42.22 31.61
CA LYS A 248 -17.09 43.32 32.33
C LYS A 248 -15.55 43.23 32.44
N LEU A 249 -14.89 42.28 31.76
CA LEU A 249 -13.44 42.11 31.75
C LEU A 249 -12.70 42.98 30.70
N GLY A 250 -13.40 43.55 29.70
CA GLY A 250 -12.77 44.30 28.60
C GLY A 250 -12.51 45.80 28.83
N ALA A 251 -12.90 46.37 29.98
CA ALA A 251 -12.84 47.83 30.19
C ALA A 251 -11.42 48.37 30.50
N ALA A 252 -10.40 47.52 30.59
CA ALA A 252 -9.05 47.96 30.99
C ALA A 252 -8.04 48.12 29.84
N GLY A 253 -8.36 47.70 28.60
CA GLY A 253 -7.33 47.46 27.58
C GLY A 253 -7.18 48.46 26.44
N ILE A 254 -8.22 49.20 26.04
CA ILE A 254 -8.14 50.09 24.87
C ILE A 254 -8.90 51.37 25.18
N GLY A 255 -8.15 52.44 25.47
CA GLY A 255 -8.52 53.84 25.29
C GLY A 255 -9.89 54.30 25.82
N ALA A 256 -9.86 55.09 26.89
CA ALA A 256 -10.97 55.93 27.32
C ALA A 256 -11.37 56.98 26.26
N ALA A 257 -12.06 56.55 25.20
CA ALA A 257 -12.64 57.42 24.17
C ALA A 257 -14.08 57.01 23.77
N THR A 258 -14.78 56.22 24.56
CA THR A 258 -16.25 56.05 24.41
C THR A 258 -17.05 57.27 24.87
N GLY A 259 -16.38 58.37 25.24
CA GLY A 259 -17.01 59.63 25.65
C GLY A 259 -17.21 60.69 24.55
N ALA A 260 -16.88 60.44 23.27
CA ALA A 260 -16.81 61.52 22.28
C ALA A 260 -17.41 61.27 20.88
N ILE A 261 -18.17 60.19 20.63
CA ILE A 261 -18.86 60.03 19.33
C ILE A 261 -20.31 60.53 19.36
N CYS A 262 -20.91 60.59 20.54
CA CYS A 262 -22.26 61.09 20.74
C CYS A 262 -22.26 61.72 22.15
N GLY A 263 -21.87 63.00 22.27
CA GLY A 263 -21.90 63.72 23.55
C GLY A 263 -23.30 63.70 24.19
N PRO A 264 -23.51 64.28 25.40
CA PRO A 264 -24.78 64.22 26.12
C PRO A 264 -26.02 64.79 25.38
N ALA A 265 -25.85 65.30 24.15
CA ALA A 265 -26.89 65.83 23.27
C ALA A 265 -27.13 64.99 21.99
N ALA A 266 -26.64 63.75 21.92
CA ALA A 266 -26.76 62.92 20.73
C ALA A 266 -28.07 62.11 20.66
N ILE A 267 -29.18 62.82 20.47
CA ILE A 267 -30.45 62.23 20.01
C ILE A 267 -30.41 61.99 18.48
N VAL A 268 -29.34 62.40 17.79
CA VAL A 268 -29.17 62.24 16.34
C VAL A 268 -27.81 61.62 16.01
N CYS A 269 -27.59 60.38 16.41
CA CYS A 269 -26.59 59.52 15.77
C CYS A 269 -27.35 58.61 14.81
N SER A 270 -27.44 59.05 13.54
CA SER A 270 -28.11 58.31 12.45
C SER A 270 -27.66 56.85 12.43
N PRO A 271 -28.54 55.87 12.17
CA PRO A 271 -28.17 54.46 12.04
C PRO A 271 -26.97 54.24 11.11
N LEU A 272 -26.82 55.08 10.08
CA LEU A 272 -25.69 55.02 9.15
C LEU A 272 -24.34 55.29 9.82
N LEU A 273 -24.25 56.25 10.75
CA LEU A 273 -23.00 56.55 11.47
C LEU A 273 -22.68 55.50 12.54
N ALA A 274 -23.71 54.95 13.19
CA ALA A 274 -23.55 53.85 14.14
C ALA A 274 -23.07 52.57 13.45
N ILE A 275 -23.58 52.27 12.25
CA ILE A 275 -23.14 51.14 11.42
C ILE A 275 -21.68 51.31 11.00
N THR A 276 -21.28 52.51 10.53
CA THR A 276 -19.88 52.75 10.13
C THR A 276 -18.91 52.73 11.32
N ALA A 277 -19.32 53.23 12.49
CA ALA A 277 -18.49 53.20 13.70
C ALA A 277 -18.33 51.78 14.27
N TRP A 278 -19.39 50.95 14.16
CA TRP A 278 -19.36 49.55 14.55
C TRP A 278 -18.37 48.74 13.70
N PHE A 279 -18.52 48.80 12.37
CA PHE A 279 -17.60 48.12 11.45
C PHE A 279 -16.18 48.71 11.45
N GLY A 280 -16.03 50.00 11.75
CA GLY A 280 -14.72 50.64 11.93
C GLY A 280 -13.99 50.15 13.19
N THR A 281 -14.71 49.97 14.29
CA THR A 281 -14.16 49.37 15.53
C THR A 281 -13.73 47.92 15.28
N ASP A 282 -14.57 47.14 14.58
CA ASP A 282 -14.23 45.78 14.18
C ASP A 282 -12.99 45.73 13.27
N ALA A 283 -12.87 46.63 12.29
CA ALA A 283 -11.72 46.70 11.41
C ALA A 283 -10.40 46.96 12.18
N ILE A 284 -10.43 47.86 13.17
CA ILE A 284 -9.27 48.16 14.01
C ILE A 284 -8.90 46.96 14.89
N LEU A 285 -9.89 46.32 15.52
CA LEU A 285 -9.66 45.13 16.36
C LEU A 285 -9.09 43.96 15.54
N VAL A 286 -9.62 43.73 14.34
CA VAL A 286 -9.13 42.68 13.43
C VAL A 286 -7.70 42.98 12.96
N THR A 287 -7.42 44.23 12.56
CA THR A 287 -6.06 44.64 12.14
C THR A 287 -5.05 44.51 13.28
N GLY A 288 -5.46 44.86 14.51
CA GLY A 288 -4.63 44.70 15.71
C GLY A 288 -4.34 43.23 16.02
N ASP A 289 -5.34 42.36 15.90
CA ASP A 289 -5.17 40.91 16.07
C ASP A 289 -4.30 40.29 14.97
N GLU A 290 -4.43 40.76 13.73
CA GLU A 290 -3.57 40.37 12.61
C GLU A 290 -2.11 40.70 12.90
N TYR A 291 -1.82 41.96 13.24
CA TYR A 291 -0.46 42.41 13.51
C TYR A 291 0.23 41.61 14.63
N LEU A 292 -0.52 41.19 15.64
CA LEU A 292 0.03 40.47 16.80
C LEU A 292 0.13 38.95 16.58
N HIS A 293 -0.83 38.34 15.88
CA HIS A 293 -0.97 36.87 15.88
C HIS A 293 -0.88 36.22 14.50
N ARG A 294 -0.78 36.98 13.40
CA ARG A 294 -0.79 36.41 12.03
C ARG A 294 0.34 35.42 11.81
N ASP A 295 1.57 35.79 12.17
CA ASP A 295 2.74 34.94 11.94
C ASP A 295 2.75 33.70 12.83
N GLU A 296 2.35 33.84 14.10
CA GLU A 296 2.18 32.71 15.01
C GLU A 296 1.15 31.73 14.45
N PHE A 297 -0.03 32.22 14.05
CA PHE A 297 -1.08 31.36 13.53
C PHE A 297 -0.72 30.73 12.19
N LYS A 298 -0.01 31.46 11.32
CA LYS A 298 0.57 30.92 10.08
C LYS A 298 1.51 29.76 10.37
N GLN A 299 2.38 29.92 11.37
CA GLN A 299 3.32 28.88 11.77
C GLN A 299 2.58 27.65 12.31
N GLU A 300 1.54 27.84 13.11
CA GLU A 300 0.72 26.72 13.63
C GLU A 300 0.01 25.94 12.53
N ILE A 301 -0.56 26.63 11.54
CA ILE A 301 -1.18 26.01 10.36
C ILE A 301 -0.12 25.21 9.59
N THR A 302 1.03 25.85 9.33
CA THR A 302 2.15 25.23 8.60
C THR A 302 2.63 23.97 9.29
N GLN A 303 2.88 24.02 10.60
CA GLN A 303 3.28 22.86 11.40
C GLN A 303 2.24 21.74 11.38
N SER A 304 0.95 22.09 11.44
CA SER A 304 -0.13 21.12 11.38
C SER A 304 -0.20 20.44 10.00
N ILE A 305 0.01 21.20 8.93
CA ILE A 305 0.14 20.65 7.57
C ILE A 305 1.37 19.75 7.46
N ASP A 306 2.53 20.17 7.97
CA ASP A 306 3.77 19.40 7.95
C ASP A 306 3.61 18.06 8.68
N GLN A 307 2.97 18.06 9.85
CA GLN A 307 2.67 16.83 10.59
C GLN A 307 1.81 15.86 9.77
N GLN A 308 0.76 16.37 9.11
CA GLN A 308 -0.13 15.54 8.29
C GLN A 308 0.56 15.04 7.02
N LYS A 309 1.36 15.89 6.38
CA LYS A 309 2.20 15.53 5.23
C LYS A 309 3.19 14.42 5.60
N GLN A 310 3.83 14.52 6.77
CA GLN A 310 4.78 13.52 7.24
C GLN A 310 4.08 12.21 7.62
N SER A 311 2.96 12.28 8.35
CA SER A 311 2.13 11.10 8.66
C SER A 311 1.72 10.37 7.39
N LEU A 312 1.34 11.12 6.34
CA LEU A 312 1.00 10.55 5.04
C LEU A 312 2.19 9.82 4.40
N LYS A 313 3.36 10.45 4.37
CA LYS A 313 4.59 9.84 3.85
C LYS A 313 4.90 8.54 4.58
N ASP A 314 4.85 8.57 5.91
CA ASP A 314 5.21 7.41 6.74
C ASP A 314 4.24 6.24 6.55
N GLU A 315 2.94 6.51 6.45
CA GLU A 315 1.94 5.48 6.21
C GLU A 315 2.09 4.83 4.83
N TYR A 316 2.31 5.64 3.78
CA TYR A 316 2.64 5.12 2.44
C TYR A 316 3.91 4.27 2.47
N LYS A 317 5.01 4.79 3.05
CA LYS A 317 6.29 4.08 3.11
C LYS A 317 6.15 2.74 3.83
N LYS A 318 5.40 2.71 4.93
CA LYS A 318 5.12 1.49 5.68
C LYS A 318 4.36 0.47 4.82
N ILE A 319 3.23 0.86 4.23
CA ILE A 319 2.39 -0.03 3.42
C ILE A 319 3.19 -0.65 2.27
N TYR A 320 3.93 0.16 1.52
CA TYR A 320 4.69 -0.31 0.36
C TYR A 320 5.93 -1.13 0.76
N ARG A 321 6.64 -0.75 1.83
CA ARG A 321 7.76 -1.55 2.36
C ARG A 321 7.29 -2.93 2.82
N ASP A 322 6.21 -2.99 3.59
CA ASP A 322 5.66 -4.25 4.10
C ASP A 322 5.21 -5.16 2.94
N ALA A 323 4.60 -4.56 1.90
CA ALA A 323 4.23 -5.30 0.70
C ALA A 323 5.44 -5.81 -0.10
N LEU A 324 6.49 -4.99 -0.30
CA LEU A 324 7.73 -5.38 -0.98
C LEU A 324 8.43 -6.54 -0.24
N ASN A 325 8.60 -6.41 1.08
CA ASN A 325 9.21 -7.45 1.91
C ASN A 325 8.42 -8.76 1.84
N LYS A 326 7.09 -8.66 1.98
CA LYS A 326 6.22 -9.84 1.93
C LYS A 326 6.28 -10.53 0.58
N GLU A 327 6.27 -9.76 -0.50
CA GLU A 327 6.29 -10.32 -1.85
C GLU A 327 7.66 -10.90 -2.21
N SER A 328 8.75 -10.23 -1.82
CA SER A 328 10.12 -10.76 -1.96
C SER A 328 10.25 -12.13 -1.30
N SER A 329 9.86 -12.24 -0.03
CA SER A 329 9.89 -13.51 0.72
C SER A 329 9.01 -14.58 0.08
N HIS A 330 7.85 -14.20 -0.46
CA HIS A 330 6.96 -15.12 -1.15
C HIS A 330 7.56 -15.64 -2.47
N ILE A 331 8.19 -14.76 -3.26
CA ILE A 331 8.91 -15.12 -4.49
C ILE A 331 10.04 -16.10 -4.18
N ILE A 332 10.90 -15.77 -3.20
CA ILE A 332 12.00 -16.64 -2.77
C ILE A 332 11.47 -18.02 -2.35
N LYS A 333 10.38 -18.07 -1.59
CA LYS A 333 9.77 -19.32 -1.17
C LYS A 333 9.29 -20.16 -2.36
N MET A 334 8.56 -19.58 -3.32
CA MET A 334 8.08 -20.32 -4.48
C MET A 334 9.23 -20.88 -5.33
N TYR A 335 10.33 -20.13 -5.48
CA TYR A 335 11.54 -20.66 -6.13
C TYR A 335 12.17 -21.78 -5.32
N LYS A 336 12.28 -21.66 -3.98
CA LYS A 336 12.83 -22.69 -3.11
C LYS A 336 12.06 -24.02 -3.17
N ASP A 337 10.74 -23.94 -3.32
CA ASP A 337 9.84 -25.10 -3.40
C ASP A 337 9.75 -25.69 -4.83
N THR A 338 10.47 -25.12 -5.81
CA THR A 338 10.45 -25.57 -7.20
C THR A 338 11.44 -26.71 -7.46
N HIS A 339 10.96 -27.84 -7.97
CA HIS A 339 11.77 -29.00 -8.34
C HIS A 339 12.24 -28.93 -9.79
N ILE A 340 13.40 -28.31 -10.02
CA ILE A 340 14.03 -28.19 -11.34
C ILE A 340 14.58 -29.54 -11.79
N LYS A 341 14.66 -29.75 -13.10
CA LYS A 341 15.26 -30.94 -13.71
C LYS A 341 16.62 -30.59 -14.32
N LYS A 342 17.56 -31.53 -14.28
CA LYS A 342 18.83 -31.45 -15.01
C LYS A 342 19.13 -32.74 -15.77
N LYS A 343 19.88 -32.60 -16.88
CA LYS A 343 20.45 -33.73 -17.61
C LYS A 343 21.80 -34.11 -17.00
N ILE A 344 21.96 -35.38 -16.64
CA ILE A 344 23.25 -35.94 -16.20
C ILE A 344 23.66 -37.08 -17.13
N ARG A 345 24.97 -37.20 -17.37
CA ARG A 345 25.57 -38.32 -18.11
C ARG A 345 26.25 -39.25 -17.12
N LYS A 346 25.77 -40.48 -16.97
CA LYS A 346 26.36 -41.49 -16.07
C LYS A 346 26.62 -42.80 -16.79
N ARG A 347 27.57 -43.58 -16.29
CA ARG A 347 27.80 -44.94 -16.80
C ARG A 347 26.68 -45.85 -16.32
N VAL A 348 26.14 -46.70 -17.22
CA VAL A 348 24.99 -47.58 -16.89
C VAL A 348 25.24 -48.44 -15.64
N ARG A 349 26.49 -48.87 -15.40
CA ARG A 349 26.83 -49.66 -14.21
C ARG A 349 26.63 -48.91 -12.88
N GLU A 350 26.74 -47.59 -12.88
CA GLU A 350 26.61 -46.73 -11.68
C GLU A 350 25.14 -46.46 -11.30
N TYR A 351 24.17 -46.93 -12.09
CA TYR A 351 22.73 -46.76 -11.82
C TYR A 351 22.04 -48.07 -11.42
N VAL A 352 22.66 -49.23 -11.70
CA VAL A 352 22.08 -50.57 -11.48
C VAL A 352 22.47 -51.15 -10.11
N THR A 353 23.37 -50.50 -9.36
CA THR A 353 23.89 -50.98 -8.07
C THR A 353 23.21 -50.39 -6.83
N ASP A 354 22.18 -49.56 -7.01
CA ASP A 354 21.40 -48.95 -5.91
C ASP A 354 20.01 -49.61 -5.69
N GLU A 355 19.77 -50.79 -6.29
CA GLU A 355 18.70 -51.74 -5.90
C GLU A 355 19.31 -52.93 -5.13
#